data_AF-A0A6M2F2R7-F1
#
_entry.id   AF-A0A6M2F2R7-F1
#
_cell.length_a   1.000
_cell.length_b   1.000
_cell.length_c   1.000
_cell.angle_alpha   90.00
_cell.angle_beta   90.00
_cell.angle_gamma   90.00
#
_symmetry.space_group_name_H-M   'P 1'
#
loop_
_entity.id
_entity.type
_entity.pdbx_description
1 polymer ?
#
loop_
_entity_poly.entity_id
_entity_poly.type
_entity_poly.pdbx_seq_one_letter_code
_entity_poly.pdbx_strand_id
1 'polypeptide(L)'
;MEKFPEKIAVAVFLSAFMPDTTHKPSFVLVQHNERTPAEAWLDTQFLTDRIIVFGPKCLSSKFYQLSPPEDLEQAKTLVRPGSLFVDDLSKANNFSTTGYGSVKRVYVMCDEDLAIPVEFQRWMIENSALENGAVEELMEIKGADHMVMFSKPQELFNCLSEIAHKHA
;
A
#
# COMPACT_ATOMS: atom_id res chain seq x y z
N MET A 1 -12.24 8.26 2.93
CA MET A 1 -13.38 7.62 2.27
C MET A 1 -14.55 7.44 3.22
N GLU A 2 -14.45 6.63 4.28
CA GLU A 2 -15.58 6.38 5.21
C GLU A 2 -16.35 7.65 5.68
N LYS A 3 -15.64 8.71 6.07
CA LYS A 3 -16.26 9.93 6.61
C LYS A 3 -16.82 10.91 5.56
N PHE A 4 -16.26 10.89 4.35
CA PHE A 4 -16.54 11.88 3.31
C PHE A 4 -16.48 11.21 1.92
N PRO A 5 -17.29 10.17 1.67
CA PRO A 5 -17.26 9.47 0.39
C PRO A 5 -17.64 10.38 -0.78
N GLU A 6 -18.54 11.33 -0.56
CA GLU A 6 -19.06 12.26 -1.57
C GLU A 6 -18.04 13.29 -2.07
N LYS A 7 -16.90 13.43 -1.38
CA LYS A 7 -15.84 14.39 -1.74
C LYS A 7 -14.69 13.74 -2.50
N ILE A 8 -14.80 12.46 -2.83
CA ILE A 8 -13.73 11.68 -3.45
C ILE A 8 -14.26 11.12 -4.76
N ALA A 9 -13.77 11.66 -5.88
CA ALA A 9 -14.12 11.16 -7.20
C ALA A 9 -13.64 9.72 -7.42
N VAL A 10 -12.38 9.46 -7.05
CA VAL A 10 -11.75 8.14 -7.10
C VAL A 10 -10.65 8.05 -6.04
N ALA A 11 -10.48 6.88 -5.44
CA ALA A 11 -9.36 6.57 -4.56
C ALA A 11 -8.36 5.66 -5.26
N VAL A 12 -7.09 6.08 -5.29
CA VAL A 12 -6.00 5.31 -5.90
C VAL A 12 -5.15 4.67 -4.81
N PHE A 13 -5.06 3.35 -4.83
CA PHE A 13 -4.15 2.56 -3.99
C PHE A 13 -2.91 2.20 -4.80
N LEU A 14 -1.79 2.85 -4.49
CA LEU A 14 -0.51 2.66 -5.18
C LEU A 14 0.36 1.72 -4.35
N SER A 15 0.53 0.48 -4.81
CA SER A 15 1.26 -0.60 -4.11
C SER A 15 1.01 -0.59 -2.58
N ALA A 16 -0.25 -0.40 -2.19
CA ALA A 16 -0.65 -0.10 -0.81
C ALA A 16 -1.50 -1.21 -0.20
N PHE A 17 -1.56 -1.24 1.14
CA PHE A 17 -2.57 -2.02 1.85
C PHE A 17 -3.96 -1.45 1.57
N MET A 18 -4.82 -2.25 0.95
CA MET A 18 -6.19 -1.87 0.61
C MET A 18 -7.18 -2.66 1.48
N PRO A 19 -7.83 -2.04 2.47
CA PRO A 19 -8.81 -2.73 3.30
C PRO A 19 -10.13 -2.98 2.53
N ASP A 20 -11.00 -3.81 3.11
CA ASP A 20 -12.34 -4.10 2.61
C ASP A 20 -13.43 -3.67 3.61
N THR A 21 -14.70 -3.95 3.28
CA THR A 21 -15.86 -3.64 4.13
C THR A 21 -16.35 -4.82 4.97
N THR A 22 -15.84 -6.03 4.74
CA THR A 22 -16.30 -7.26 5.40
C THR A 22 -15.49 -7.55 6.66
N HIS A 23 -14.18 -7.37 6.61
CA HIS A 23 -13.25 -7.68 7.68
C HIS A 23 -12.92 -6.44 8.52
N LYS A 24 -12.18 -6.66 9.62
CA LYS A 24 -11.62 -5.57 10.40
C LYS A 24 -10.59 -4.79 9.57
N PRO A 25 -10.45 -3.46 9.77
CA PRO A 25 -9.44 -2.67 9.07
C PRO A 25 -8.01 -3.21 9.17
N SER A 26 -7.69 -3.98 10.22
CA SER A 26 -6.38 -4.63 10.38
C SER A 26 -6.17 -5.86 9.51
N PHE A 27 -7.20 -6.39 8.86
CA PHE A 27 -7.17 -7.71 8.23
C PHE A 27 -6.03 -7.89 7.23
N VAL A 28 -5.88 -6.97 6.29
CA VAL A 28 -4.79 -7.03 5.29
C VAL A 28 -3.41 -6.88 5.93
N LEU A 29 -3.28 -6.13 7.02
CA LEU A 29 -2.01 -5.99 7.75
C LEU A 29 -1.63 -7.27 8.48
N VAL A 30 -2.61 -7.94 9.10
CA VAL A 30 -2.42 -9.24 9.74
C VAL A 30 -2.03 -10.28 8.69
N GLN A 31 -2.75 -10.33 7.56
CA GLN A 31 -2.45 -11.25 6.47
C GLN A 31 -1.06 -11.02 5.86
N HIS A 32 -0.64 -9.75 5.75
CA HIS A 32 0.71 -9.43 5.31
C HIS A 32 1.77 -9.94 6.30
N ASN A 33 1.60 -9.66 7.59
CA ASN A 33 2.54 -10.09 8.63
C ASN A 33 2.62 -11.62 8.74
N GLU A 34 1.49 -12.33 8.64
CA GLU A 34 1.45 -13.81 8.69
C GLU A 34 2.17 -14.46 7.50
N ARG A 35 2.19 -13.79 6.35
CA ARG A 35 2.83 -14.27 5.11
C ARG A 35 4.26 -13.77 4.93
N THR A 36 4.69 -12.82 5.76
CA THR A 36 6.02 -12.21 5.66
C THR A 36 6.95 -12.88 6.66
N PRO A 37 7.96 -13.66 6.21
CA PRO A 37 8.90 -14.31 7.11
C PRO A 37 9.73 -13.26 7.86
N ALA A 38 10.15 -13.58 9.09
CA ALA A 38 10.86 -12.64 9.95
C ALA A 38 12.13 -12.09 9.29
N GLU A 39 12.81 -12.91 8.48
CA GLU A 39 14.03 -12.57 7.76
C GLU A 39 13.81 -11.49 6.68
N ALA A 40 12.59 -11.36 6.15
CA ALA A 40 12.27 -10.35 5.14
C ALA A 40 12.34 -8.92 5.68
N TRP A 41 12.25 -8.74 7.00
CA TRP A 41 12.33 -7.43 7.66
C TRP A 41 13.76 -6.89 7.81
N LEU A 42 14.78 -7.73 7.58
CA LEU A 42 16.20 -7.34 7.61
C LEU A 42 16.60 -6.63 8.91
N ASP A 43 17.05 -5.39 8.83
CA ASP A 43 17.49 -4.57 9.98
C ASP A 43 16.39 -3.64 10.52
N THR A 44 15.12 -3.91 10.17
CA THR A 44 13.96 -3.22 10.76
C THR A 44 13.87 -3.53 12.25
N GLN A 45 13.67 -2.50 13.07
CA GLN A 45 13.48 -2.64 14.51
C GLN A 45 12.00 -2.54 14.87
N PHE A 46 11.55 -3.47 15.70
CA PHE A 46 10.23 -3.46 16.32
C PHE A 46 10.37 -3.08 17.79
N LEU A 47 10.03 -1.83 18.12
CA LEU A 47 10.06 -1.35 19.50
C LEU A 47 8.67 -1.52 20.12
N THR A 48 8.61 -2.16 21.29
CA THR A 48 7.35 -2.40 22.03
C THR A 48 6.26 -3.10 21.20
N ASP A 49 6.66 -3.89 20.19
CA ASP A 49 5.80 -4.60 19.23
C ASP A 49 4.80 -3.71 18.46
N ARG A 50 4.96 -2.38 18.52
CA ARG A 50 4.04 -1.39 17.95
C ARG A 50 4.72 -0.37 17.07
N ILE A 51 5.96 -0.03 17.38
CA ILE A 51 6.73 0.98 16.67
C ILE A 51 7.68 0.26 15.72
N ILE A 52 7.64 0.63 14.45
CA ILE A 52 8.48 0.09 13.39
C ILE A 52 9.49 1.16 13.00
N VAL A 53 10.76 0.79 12.98
CA VAL A 53 11.86 1.63 12.48
C VAL A 53 12.53 0.89 11.35
N PHE A 54 12.28 1.31 10.11
CA PHE A 54 12.94 0.71 8.96
C PHE A 54 14.43 1.03 8.97
N GLY A 55 15.25 -0.02 8.95
CA GLY A 55 16.70 0.11 8.89
C GLY A 55 17.21 0.37 7.47
N PRO A 56 18.45 0.86 7.32
CA PRO A 56 19.03 1.19 6.02
C PRO A 56 19.12 -0.01 5.06
N LYS A 57 19.32 -1.24 5.55
CA LYS A 57 19.36 -2.44 4.68
C LYS A 57 17.97 -2.82 4.19
N CYS A 58 16.95 -2.67 5.04
CA CYS A 58 15.55 -2.84 4.67
C CYS A 58 15.18 -1.84 3.57
N LEU A 59 15.46 -0.55 3.79
CA LEU A 59 15.19 0.50 2.79
C LEU A 59 15.86 0.20 1.45
N SER A 60 17.17 -0.12 1.45
CA SER A 60 17.90 -0.36 0.19
C SER A 60 17.46 -1.62 -0.55
N SER A 61 17.06 -2.68 0.17
CA SER A 61 16.84 -4.00 -0.41
C SER A 61 15.36 -4.33 -0.68
N LYS A 62 14.44 -3.56 -0.09
CA LYS A 62 12.98 -3.82 -0.15
C LYS A 62 12.17 -2.67 -0.71
N PHE A 63 12.60 -1.44 -0.46
CA PHE A 63 11.84 -0.24 -0.82
C PHE A 63 12.44 0.47 -2.05
N TYR A 64 13.76 0.68 -2.06
CA TYR A 64 14.48 1.53 -3.02
C TYR A 64 15.40 0.74 -3.97
N GLN A 65 15.19 -0.57 -4.15
CA GLN A 65 16.12 -1.43 -4.89
C GLN A 65 16.23 -1.11 -6.38
N LEU A 66 15.26 -0.36 -6.95
CA LEU A 66 15.29 0.12 -8.34
C LEU A 66 15.29 1.65 -8.44
N SER A 67 15.31 2.34 -7.31
CA SER A 67 15.31 3.80 -7.23
C SER A 67 16.74 4.37 -7.38
N PRO A 68 16.88 5.63 -7.81
CA PRO A 68 18.18 6.31 -7.79
C PRO A 68 18.84 6.29 -6.40
N PRO A 69 20.17 6.08 -6.31
CA PRO A 69 20.87 6.07 -5.02
C PRO A 69 20.69 7.34 -4.19
N GLU A 70 20.54 8.49 -4.83
CA GLU A 70 20.34 9.78 -4.18
C GLU A 70 19.03 9.83 -3.38
N ASP A 71 17.96 9.21 -3.91
CA ASP A 71 16.66 9.13 -3.22
C ASP A 71 16.75 8.22 -1.99
N LEU A 72 17.51 7.12 -2.06
CA LEU A 72 17.79 6.27 -0.90
C LEU A 72 18.59 7.03 0.18
N GLU A 73 19.63 7.77 -0.20
CA GLU A 73 20.40 8.56 0.75
C GLU A 73 19.54 9.66 1.39
N GLN A 74 18.69 10.32 0.61
CA GLN A 74 17.71 11.26 1.15
C GLN A 74 16.75 10.57 2.13
N ALA A 75 16.20 9.41 1.76
CA ALA A 75 15.26 8.66 2.59
C ALA A 75 15.87 8.29 3.95
N LYS A 76 17.14 7.86 3.99
CA LYS A 76 17.85 7.54 5.25
C LYS A 76 17.93 8.71 6.23
N THR A 77 17.88 9.96 5.75
CA THR A 77 17.89 11.16 6.61
C THR A 77 16.50 11.59 7.08
N LEU A 78 15.45 11.14 6.40
CA LEU A 78 14.07 11.62 6.60
C LEU A 78 13.14 10.57 7.20
N VAL A 79 13.44 9.28 7.07
CA VAL A 79 12.64 8.19 7.64
C VAL A 79 12.52 8.35 9.15
N ARG A 80 11.30 8.14 9.66
CA ARG A 80 10.99 8.23 11.09
C ARG A 80 10.27 6.97 11.55
N PRO A 81 10.33 6.64 12.85
CA PRO A 81 9.54 5.57 13.43
C PRO A 81 8.04 5.74 13.13
N GLY A 82 7.39 4.64 12.73
CA GLY A 82 5.96 4.57 12.43
C GLY A 82 5.27 3.42 13.18
N SER A 83 4.01 3.17 12.84
CA SER A 83 3.25 2.02 13.35
C SER A 83 2.25 1.56 12.30
N LEU A 84 1.96 0.26 12.27
CA LEU A 84 0.84 -0.29 11.50
C LEU A 84 -0.50 -0.18 12.25
N PHE A 85 -0.49 0.22 13.53
CA PHE A 85 -1.70 0.37 14.36
C PHE A 85 -2.60 -0.87 14.40
N VAL A 86 -2.02 -2.08 14.26
CA VAL A 86 -2.79 -3.35 14.16
C VAL A 86 -3.74 -3.53 15.35
N ASP A 87 -3.28 -3.25 16.57
CA ASP A 87 -4.08 -3.34 17.80
C ASP A 87 -5.33 -2.44 17.76
N ASP A 88 -5.20 -1.21 17.27
CA ASP A 88 -6.29 -0.25 17.21
C ASP A 88 -7.25 -0.59 16.07
N LEU A 89 -6.70 -0.91 14.90
CA LEU A 89 -7.46 -1.27 13.71
C LEU A 89 -8.22 -2.60 13.87
N SER A 90 -7.74 -3.53 14.70
CA SER A 90 -8.45 -4.78 15.00
C SER A 90 -9.70 -4.58 15.86
N LYS A 91 -9.74 -3.48 16.64
CA LYS A 91 -10.86 -3.11 17.51
C LYS A 91 -11.79 -2.09 16.87
N ALA A 92 -11.37 -1.48 15.76
CA ALA A 92 -12.18 -0.52 15.03
C ALA A 92 -13.44 -1.17 14.43
N ASN A 93 -14.44 -0.33 14.18
CA ASN A 93 -15.58 -0.74 13.36
C ASN A 93 -15.12 -1.01 11.93
N ASN A 94 -15.79 -1.93 11.26
CA ASN A 94 -15.52 -2.20 9.86
C ASN A 94 -15.88 -0.96 9.03
N PHE A 95 -15.23 -0.84 7.88
CA PHE A 95 -15.62 0.15 6.90
C PHE A 95 -17.00 -0.20 6.33
N SER A 96 -17.83 0.80 6.06
CA SER A 96 -19.20 0.57 5.59
C SER A 96 -19.27 0.54 4.07
N THR A 97 -20.28 -0.16 3.55
CA THR A 97 -20.57 -0.22 2.10
C THR A 97 -21.08 1.12 1.56
N THR A 98 -21.77 1.92 2.38
CA THR A 98 -22.26 3.25 2.02
C THR A 98 -21.21 4.35 2.20
N GLY A 99 -20.23 4.15 3.09
CA GLY A 99 -19.07 5.00 3.30
C GLY A 99 -17.90 4.62 2.39
N TYR A 100 -16.89 3.94 2.93
CA TYR A 100 -15.71 3.52 2.18
C TYR A 100 -16.04 2.74 0.90
N GLY A 101 -17.01 1.81 0.99
CA GLY A 101 -17.37 0.91 -0.11
C GLY A 101 -17.94 1.62 -1.31
N SER A 102 -18.58 2.78 -1.13
CA SER A 102 -19.26 3.54 -2.19
C SER A 102 -18.30 4.36 -3.05
N VAL A 103 -17.07 4.60 -2.58
CA VAL A 103 -16.04 5.32 -3.34
C VAL A 103 -15.41 4.38 -4.37
N LYS A 104 -15.30 4.86 -5.60
CA LYS A 104 -14.58 4.17 -6.68
C LYS A 104 -13.12 3.94 -6.30
N ARG A 105 -12.61 2.74 -6.55
CA ARG A 105 -11.23 2.36 -6.18
C ARG A 105 -10.47 1.89 -7.41
N VAL A 106 -9.27 2.44 -7.58
CA VAL A 106 -8.28 2.00 -8.56
C VAL A 106 -7.07 1.48 -7.80
N TYR A 107 -6.54 0.35 -8.23
CA TYR A 107 -5.29 -0.19 -7.68
C TYR A 107 -4.19 -0.08 -8.74
N VAL A 108 -3.05 0.48 -8.36
CA VAL A 108 -1.85 0.60 -9.20
C VAL A 108 -0.79 -0.31 -8.62
N MET A 109 -0.53 -1.43 -9.29
CA MET A 109 0.49 -2.39 -8.88
C MET A 109 1.88 -1.99 -9.37
N CYS A 110 2.88 -2.36 -8.58
CA CYS A 110 4.28 -2.33 -8.96
C CYS A 110 4.81 -3.77 -8.97
N ASP A 111 5.29 -4.24 -10.11
CA ASP A 111 5.64 -5.66 -10.34
C ASP A 111 6.95 -6.09 -9.68
N GLU A 112 7.87 -5.15 -9.43
CA GLU A 112 9.15 -5.37 -8.76
C GLU A 112 9.14 -4.91 -7.29
N ASP A 113 7.96 -4.69 -6.70
CA ASP A 113 7.83 -4.34 -5.28
C ASP A 113 8.23 -5.52 -4.38
N LEU A 114 9.18 -5.28 -3.47
CA LEU A 114 9.67 -6.27 -2.52
C LEU A 114 9.25 -6.00 -1.07
N ALA A 115 8.64 -4.83 -0.80
CA ALA A 115 8.10 -4.47 0.52
C ALA A 115 6.65 -4.96 0.64
N ILE A 116 5.84 -4.79 -0.40
CA ILE A 116 4.52 -5.40 -0.54
C ILE A 116 4.55 -6.24 -1.82
N PRO A 117 4.96 -7.51 -1.75
CA PRO A 117 5.17 -8.35 -2.93
C PRO A 117 3.96 -8.39 -3.86
N VAL A 118 4.20 -8.44 -5.17
CA VAL A 118 3.15 -8.41 -6.20
C VAL A 118 2.09 -9.51 -5.99
N GLU A 119 2.48 -10.67 -5.48
CA GLU A 119 1.57 -11.76 -5.13
C GLU A 119 0.60 -11.35 -4.01
N PHE A 120 1.08 -10.58 -3.04
CA PHE A 120 0.25 -10.06 -1.96
C PHE A 120 -0.66 -8.92 -2.45
N GLN A 121 -0.17 -8.06 -3.35
CA GLN A 121 -1.00 -7.04 -4.01
C GLN A 121 -2.16 -7.69 -4.79
N ARG A 122 -1.86 -8.70 -5.62
CA ARG A 122 -2.87 -9.49 -6.36
C ARG A 122 -3.86 -10.16 -5.41
N TRP A 123 -3.36 -10.79 -4.36
CA TRP A 123 -4.22 -11.43 -3.35
C TRP A 123 -5.19 -10.42 -2.69
N MET A 124 -4.73 -9.22 -2.34
CA MET A 124 -5.62 -8.18 -1.78
C MET A 124 -6.72 -7.78 -2.75
N ILE A 125 -6.38 -7.60 -4.03
CA ILE A 125 -7.33 -7.25 -5.09
C ILE A 125 -8.39 -8.35 -5.24
N GLU A 126 -7.95 -9.60 -5.40
CA GLU A 126 -8.84 -10.76 -5.55
C GLU A 126 -9.74 -10.95 -4.32
N ASN A 127 -9.18 -10.85 -3.11
CA ASN A 127 -9.94 -10.98 -1.87
C ASN A 127 -10.99 -9.87 -1.72
N SER A 128 -10.64 -8.63 -2.06
CA SER A 128 -11.57 -7.48 -1.97
C SER A 128 -12.74 -7.60 -2.96
N ALA A 129 -12.52 -8.19 -4.13
CA ALA A 129 -13.53 -8.34 -5.17
C ALA A 129 -14.64 -9.33 -4.78
N LEU A 130 -14.34 -10.32 -3.93
CA LEU A 130 -15.31 -11.29 -3.44
C LEU A 130 -16.32 -10.68 -2.45
N GLU A 131 -15.99 -9.54 -1.86
CA GLU A 131 -16.62 -9.01 -0.64
C GLU A 131 -17.33 -7.66 -0.83
N ASN A 132 -17.81 -7.38 -2.05
CA ASN A 132 -18.43 -6.11 -2.47
C ASN A 132 -17.48 -4.89 -2.48
N GLY A 133 -16.16 -5.14 -2.41
CA GLY A 133 -15.09 -4.14 -2.39
C GLY A 133 -14.31 -4.01 -3.69
N ALA A 134 -14.90 -4.37 -4.83
CA ALA A 134 -14.21 -4.50 -6.11
C ALA A 134 -13.39 -3.26 -6.49
N VAL A 135 -12.19 -3.53 -7.01
CA VAL A 135 -11.34 -2.57 -7.70
C VAL A 135 -11.95 -2.35 -9.09
N GLU A 136 -12.27 -1.10 -9.42
CA GLU A 136 -12.90 -0.74 -10.69
C GLU A 136 -11.89 -0.82 -11.84
N GLU A 137 -10.66 -0.39 -11.59
CA GLU A 137 -9.56 -0.49 -12.56
C GLU A 137 -8.27 -0.97 -11.87
N LEU A 138 -7.60 -1.91 -12.54
CA LEU A 138 -6.28 -2.39 -12.17
C LEU A 138 -5.26 -1.86 -13.17
N MET A 139 -4.32 -1.07 -12.68
CA MET A 139 -3.17 -0.57 -13.44
C MET A 139 -1.90 -1.27 -12.95
N GLU A 140 -0.89 -1.35 -13.81
CA GLU A 140 0.41 -1.95 -13.47
C GLU A 140 1.53 -1.05 -14.03
N ILE A 141 2.47 -0.67 -13.18
CA ILE A 141 3.69 0.04 -13.56
C ILE A 141 4.85 -0.95 -13.51
N LYS A 142 5.38 -1.27 -14.68
CA LYS A 142 6.44 -2.28 -14.83
C LYS A 142 7.83 -1.77 -14.48
N GLY A 143 8.63 -2.62 -13.86
CA GLY A 143 9.97 -2.29 -13.38
C GLY A 143 9.98 -1.25 -12.27
N ALA A 144 8.89 -1.12 -11.50
CA ALA A 144 8.80 -0.21 -10.36
C ALA A 144 9.04 -0.97 -9.05
N ASP A 145 9.90 -0.41 -8.19
CA ASP A 145 10.00 -0.85 -6.79
C ASP A 145 8.83 -0.28 -5.95
N HIS A 146 8.87 -0.48 -4.63
CA HIS A 146 7.84 0.05 -3.73
C HIS A 146 7.73 1.58 -3.82
N MET A 147 8.87 2.25 -4.06
CA MET A 147 8.96 3.70 -4.16
C MET A 147 8.85 4.15 -5.61
N VAL A 148 7.78 3.73 -6.27
CA VAL A 148 7.44 4.03 -7.67
C VAL A 148 7.50 5.51 -8.06
N MET A 149 7.29 6.44 -7.11
CA MET A 149 7.45 7.87 -7.35
C MET A 149 8.91 8.30 -7.59
N PHE A 150 9.89 7.46 -7.24
CA PHE A 150 11.32 7.66 -7.48
C PHE A 150 11.84 6.74 -8.60
N SER A 151 11.47 5.47 -8.61
CA SER A 151 11.93 4.53 -9.64
C SER A 151 11.26 4.73 -11.00
N LYS A 152 9.98 5.13 -11.04
CA LYS A 152 9.16 5.30 -12.26
C LYS A 152 8.25 6.55 -12.22
N PRO A 153 8.79 7.76 -11.95
CA PRO A 153 7.99 8.97 -11.75
C PRO A 153 7.13 9.36 -12.96
N GLN A 154 7.64 9.19 -14.18
CA GLN A 154 6.94 9.60 -15.40
C GLN A 154 5.78 8.66 -15.72
N GLU A 155 6.00 7.35 -15.56
CA GLU A 155 4.97 6.32 -15.72
C GLU A 155 3.88 6.49 -14.67
N LEU A 156 4.25 6.77 -13.41
CA LEU A 156 3.29 7.10 -12.36
C LEU A 156 2.47 8.35 -12.72
N PHE A 157 3.13 9.43 -13.17
CA PHE A 157 2.45 10.65 -13.59
C PHE A 157 1.44 10.38 -14.71
N ASN A 158 1.83 9.63 -15.74
CA ASN A 158 0.96 9.29 -16.85
C ASN A 158 -0.24 8.44 -16.37
N CYS A 159 0.01 7.44 -15.52
CA CYS A 159 -1.02 6.58 -14.94
C CYS A 159 -2.03 7.40 -14.14
N LEU A 160 -1.57 8.27 -13.23
CA LEU A 160 -2.46 9.11 -12.42
C LEU A 160 -3.22 10.13 -13.27
N SER A 161 -2.58 10.68 -14.31
CA SER A 161 -3.24 11.59 -15.25
C SER A 161 -4.36 10.90 -16.01
N GLU A 162 -4.15 9.66 -16.47
CA GLU A 162 -5.17 8.86 -17.12
C GLU A 162 -6.35 8.58 -16.19
N ILE A 163 -6.09 8.14 -14.95
CA ILE A 163 -7.12 7.90 -13.94
C ILE A 163 -7.92 9.19 -13.68
N ALA A 164 -7.22 10.32 -13.51
CA ALA A 164 -7.87 11.61 -13.28
C ALA A 164 -8.77 12.00 -14.45
N HIS A 165 -8.36 11.79 -15.71
CA HIS A 165 -9.21 12.09 -16.88
C HIS A 165 -10.43 11.16 -16.98
N LYS A 166 -10.32 9.89 -16.58
CA LYS A 166 -11.43 8.93 -16.62
C LYS A 166 -12.48 9.17 -15.54
N HIS A 167 -12.06 9.67 -14.38
CA HIS A 167 -12.92 9.85 -13.19
C HIS A 167 -13.15 11.33 -12.82
N ALA A 168 -12.86 12.26 -13.74
CA ALA A 168 -13.15 13.70 -13.58
C ALA A 168 -14.65 14.03 -13.62
#